data_AF-A0A6J7KG65-F1
#
_entry.id   AF-A0A6J7KG65-F1
#
_cell.length_a   1.000
_cell.length_b   1.000
_cell.length_c   1.000
_cell.angle_alpha   90.00
_cell.angle_beta   90.00
_cell.angle_gamma   90.00
#
_symmetry.space_group_name_H-M   'P 1'
#
loop_
_entity.id
_entity.type
_entity.pdbx_description
1 polymer ?
#
loop_
_entity_poly.entity_id
_entity_poly.type
_entity_poly.pdbx_seq_one_letter_code
_entity_poly.pdbx_strand_id
1 'polypeptide(L)'
;MERATDLQRAQEALAAGQHKSALREGWRAVGVGLRQRDSATINATLEIALMVAAASEGKVHGDAEMLAIYCRNCLDSTGRVIESQSILDRLSFRRKSSRRQCPDCAEEIAAEARLCRFCGYRFDSV
;
A
#
# COMPACT_ATOMS: atom_id res chain seq x y z
N MET A 1 -14.30 6.30 -31.15
CA MET A 1 -14.47 6.13 -29.69
C MET A 1 -13.25 5.38 -29.18
N GLU A 2 -12.18 6.10 -28.85
CA GLU A 2 -11.03 5.52 -28.16
C GLU A 2 -11.48 5.00 -26.79
N ARG A 3 -11.16 3.75 -26.48
CA ARG A 3 -11.42 3.20 -25.15
C ARG A 3 -10.40 3.80 -24.20
N ALA A 4 -10.86 4.56 -23.21
CA ALA A 4 -10.01 5.05 -22.13
C ALA A 4 -9.21 3.90 -21.50
N THR A 5 -7.93 4.12 -21.23
CA THR A 5 -7.08 3.14 -20.56
C THR A 5 -7.53 2.95 -19.11
N ASP A 6 -7.13 1.84 -18.47
CA ASP A 6 -7.41 1.63 -17.04
C ASP A 6 -6.83 2.78 -16.19
N LEU A 7 -5.67 3.32 -16.57
CA LEU A 7 -5.05 4.46 -15.89
C LEU A 7 -5.91 5.72 -15.99
N GLN A 8 -6.43 6.03 -17.18
CA GLN A 8 -7.30 7.19 -17.38
C GLN A 8 -8.59 7.07 -16.54
N ARG A 9 -9.20 5.88 -16.51
CA ARG A 9 -10.36 5.64 -15.64
C ARG A 9 -10.03 5.83 -14.15
N ALA A 10 -8.84 5.43 -13.72
CA ALA A 10 -8.38 5.63 -12.35
C ALA A 10 -8.24 7.13 -12.01
N GLN A 11 -7.69 7.93 -12.94
CA GLN A 11 -7.54 9.38 -12.80
C GLN A 11 -8.90 10.09 -12.76
N GLU A 12 -9.82 9.74 -13.66
CA GLU A 12 -11.18 10.30 -13.68
C GLU A 12 -11.93 9.97 -12.38
N ALA A 13 -11.81 8.73 -11.88
CA ALA A 13 -12.40 8.34 -10.61
C ALA A 13 -11.79 9.09 -9.41
N LEU A 14 -10.48 9.34 -9.42
CA LEU A 14 -9.82 10.14 -8.38
C LEU A 14 -10.32 11.59 -8.40
N ALA A 15 -10.40 12.21 -9.58
CA ALA A 15 -10.91 13.57 -9.75
C ALA A 15 -12.37 13.70 -9.28
N ALA A 16 -13.17 12.64 -9.42
CA ALA A 16 -14.54 12.57 -8.93
C ALA A 16 -14.65 12.21 -7.43
N GLY A 17 -13.53 12.07 -6.69
CA GLY A 17 -13.51 11.66 -5.28
C GLY A 17 -13.92 10.19 -5.03
N GLN A 18 -14.02 9.39 -6.09
CA GLN A 18 -14.45 7.99 -6.03
C GLN A 18 -13.27 7.07 -5.71
N HIS A 19 -12.71 7.21 -4.51
CA HIS A 19 -11.48 6.54 -4.08
C HIS A 19 -11.48 5.01 -4.31
N LYS A 20 -12.59 4.33 -4.01
CA LYS A 20 -12.70 2.86 -4.25
C LYS A 20 -12.64 2.49 -5.74
N SER A 21 -13.21 3.32 -6.60
CA SER A 21 -13.16 3.11 -8.05
C SER A 21 -11.76 3.41 -8.57
N ALA A 22 -11.14 4.50 -8.10
CA ALA A 22 -9.77 4.88 -8.46
C ALA A 22 -8.77 3.75 -8.14
N LEU A 23 -8.84 3.16 -6.95
CA LEU A 23 -7.98 2.04 -6.57
C LEU A 23 -8.21 0.79 -7.44
N ARG A 24 -9.48 0.46 -7.74
CA ARG A 24 -9.82 -0.71 -8.56
C ARG A 24 -9.25 -0.60 -9.97
N GLU A 25 -9.43 0.54 -10.61
CA GLU A 25 -8.89 0.79 -11.95
C GLU A 25 -7.36 0.92 -11.90
N GLY A 26 -6.80 1.49 -10.82
CA GLY A 26 -5.35 1.50 -10.57
C GLY A 26 -4.73 0.09 -10.53
N TRP A 27 -5.34 -0.85 -9.81
CA TRP A 27 -4.88 -2.24 -9.80
C TRP A 27 -4.87 -2.88 -11.20
N ARG A 28 -5.85 -2.56 -12.06
CA ARG A 28 -5.86 -3.03 -13.46
C ARG A 28 -4.75 -2.37 -14.27
N ALA A 29 -4.58 -1.05 -14.12
CA ALA A 29 -3.56 -0.27 -14.81
C ALA A 29 -2.15 -0.80 -14.52
N VAL A 30 -1.82 -1.07 -13.26
CA VAL A 30 -0.51 -1.66 -12.88
C VAL A 30 -0.33 -3.04 -13.50
N GLY A 31 -1.37 -3.87 -13.53
CA GLY A 31 -1.30 -5.17 -14.19
C GLY A 31 -0.98 -5.07 -15.69
N VAL A 32 -1.55 -4.07 -16.38
CA VAL A 32 -1.22 -3.78 -17.79
C VAL A 32 0.21 -3.24 -17.91
N GLY A 33 0.58 -2.27 -17.08
CA GLY A 33 1.92 -1.66 -17.08
C GLY A 33 3.03 -2.67 -16.85
N LEU A 34 2.85 -3.62 -15.94
CA LEU A 34 3.80 -4.72 -15.70
C LEU A 34 4.01 -5.61 -16.93
N ARG A 35 2.93 -6.00 -17.61
CA ARG A 35 3.02 -6.83 -18.83
C ARG A 35 3.74 -6.11 -19.97
N GLN A 36 3.56 -4.79 -20.05
CA GLN A 36 4.16 -3.94 -21.09
C GLN A 36 5.52 -3.39 -20.68
N ARG A 37 5.99 -3.66 -19.45
CA ARG A 37 7.18 -3.03 -18.84
C ARG A 37 7.12 -1.50 -18.87
N ASP A 38 5.92 -0.95 -18.75
CA ASP A 38 5.67 0.48 -18.73
C ASP A 38 5.75 1.00 -17.30
N SER A 39 6.94 1.49 -16.93
CA SER A 39 7.19 2.11 -15.64
C SER A 39 6.45 3.44 -15.46
N ALA A 40 6.04 4.13 -16.55
CA ALA A 40 5.30 5.37 -16.45
C ALA A 40 3.88 5.10 -15.92
N THR A 41 3.20 4.08 -16.45
CA THR A 41 1.89 3.64 -15.93
C THR A 41 1.96 3.21 -14.46
N ILE A 42 3.03 2.51 -14.06
CA ILE A 42 3.21 2.07 -12.67
C ILE A 42 3.46 3.27 -11.73
N ASN A 43 4.30 4.24 -12.13
CA ASN A 43 4.51 5.48 -11.39
C ASN A 43 3.23 6.31 -11.26
N ALA A 44 2.50 6.50 -12.36
CA ALA A 44 1.23 7.26 -12.32
C ALA A 44 0.21 6.59 -11.39
N THR A 45 0.18 5.25 -11.34
CA THR A 45 -0.69 4.55 -10.40
C THR A 45 -0.21 4.68 -8.95
N LEU A 46 1.10 4.71 -8.71
CA LEU A 46 1.66 4.99 -7.38
C LEU A 46 1.19 6.36 -6.86
N GLU A 47 1.22 7.39 -7.70
CA GLU A 47 0.75 8.73 -7.35
C GLU A 47 -0.74 8.73 -6.96
N ILE A 48 -1.59 8.08 -7.76
CA ILE A 48 -3.02 7.92 -7.44
C ILE A 48 -3.20 7.24 -6.09
N ALA A 49 -2.47 6.16 -5.82
CA ALA A 49 -2.56 5.42 -4.57
C ALA A 49 -2.14 6.29 -3.36
N LEU A 50 -1.07 7.08 -3.49
CA LEU A 50 -0.63 8.00 -2.44
C LEU A 50 -1.65 9.12 -2.18
N MET A 51 -2.25 9.68 -3.24
CA MET A 51 -3.30 10.69 -3.10
C MET A 51 -4.54 10.13 -2.39
N VAL A 52 -4.98 8.91 -2.76
CA VAL A 52 -6.11 8.26 -2.09
C VAL A 52 -5.78 7.96 -0.63
N ALA A 53 -4.57 7.47 -0.33
CA ALA A 53 -4.15 7.21 1.05
C ALA A 53 -4.18 8.49 1.89
N ALA A 54 -3.69 9.62 1.36
CA ALA A 54 -3.72 10.90 2.05
C ALA A 54 -5.14 11.44 2.27
N ALA A 55 -6.08 11.14 1.37
CA ALA A 55 -7.45 11.67 1.39
C ALA A 55 -8.48 10.73 2.02
N SER A 56 -8.08 9.58 2.57
CA SER A 56 -9.02 8.59 3.09
C SER A 56 -8.56 7.93 4.38
N GLU A 57 -9.51 7.34 5.10
CA GLU A 57 -9.28 6.59 6.34
C GLU A 57 -9.83 5.16 6.25
N GLY A 58 -9.48 4.34 7.25
CA GLY A 58 -10.00 2.99 7.41
C GLY A 58 -9.59 2.06 6.27
N LYS A 59 -10.55 1.30 5.73
CA LYS A 59 -10.26 0.27 4.71
C LYS A 59 -9.71 0.87 3.41
N VAL A 60 -10.24 2.01 2.98
CA VAL A 60 -9.83 2.64 1.71
C VAL A 60 -8.39 3.12 1.79
N HIS A 61 -7.99 3.69 2.93
CA HIS A 61 -6.61 4.05 3.22
C HIS A 61 -5.68 2.85 3.12
N GLY A 62 -6.00 1.76 3.82
CA GLY A 62 -5.17 0.54 3.81
C GLY A 62 -5.06 -0.10 2.42
N ASP A 63 -6.14 -0.13 1.65
CA ASP A 63 -6.13 -0.62 0.26
C ASP A 63 -5.23 0.27 -0.64
N ALA A 64 -5.20 1.58 -0.40
CA ALA A 64 -4.37 2.53 -1.12
C ALA A 64 -2.88 2.41 -0.76
N GLU A 65 -2.56 2.27 0.52
CA GLU A 65 -1.18 2.01 0.97
C GLU A 65 -0.63 0.72 0.37
N MET A 66 -1.44 -0.35 0.33
CA MET A 66 -1.05 -1.62 -0.26
C MET A 66 -0.70 -1.47 -1.74
N LEU A 67 -1.53 -0.75 -2.51
CA LEU A 67 -1.26 -0.46 -3.91
C LEU A 67 0.04 0.36 -4.08
N ALA A 68 0.26 1.38 -3.24
CA ALA A 68 1.47 2.19 -3.28
C ALA A 68 2.75 1.40 -2.94
N ILE A 69 2.69 0.50 -1.96
CA ILE A 69 3.80 -0.43 -1.67
C ILE A 69 4.07 -1.33 -2.86
N TYR A 70 3.01 -1.90 -3.46
CA TYR A 70 3.15 -2.78 -4.61
C TYR A 70 3.83 -2.07 -5.80
N CYS A 71 3.36 -0.88 -6.17
CA CYS A 71 3.97 -0.10 -7.25
C CYS A 71 5.45 0.21 -6.99
N ARG A 72 5.81 0.62 -5.76
CA ARG A 72 7.23 0.88 -5.40
C ARG A 72 8.09 -0.35 -5.59
N ASN A 73 7.63 -1.52 -5.13
CA ASN A 73 8.36 -2.77 -5.30
C ASN A 73 8.52 -3.15 -6.78
N CYS A 74 7.52 -2.87 -7.62
CA CYS A 74 7.61 -3.09 -9.06
C CYS A 74 8.64 -2.17 -9.74
N LEU A 75 8.79 -0.93 -9.27
CA LEU A 75 9.70 0.06 -9.82
C LEU A 75 11.15 -0.15 -9.37
N ASP A 76 11.34 -0.62 -8.13
CA ASP A 76 12.67 -0.71 -7.50
C ASP A 76 13.64 -1.65 -8.23
N SER A 77 13.17 -2.61 -9.03
CA SER A 77 13.96 -3.42 -9.99
C SER A 77 15.32 -3.98 -9.49
N THR A 78 15.55 -4.06 -8.18
CA THR A 78 16.78 -4.51 -7.52
C THR A 78 16.52 -5.81 -6.76
N GLY A 79 15.99 -6.82 -7.45
CA GLY A 79 16.21 -8.23 -7.11
C GLY A 79 15.76 -8.74 -5.73
N ARG A 80 15.03 -7.98 -4.91
CA ARG A 80 14.37 -8.51 -3.71
C ARG A 80 12.88 -8.55 -3.95
N VAL A 81 12.45 -9.62 -4.62
CA VAL A 81 11.09 -10.14 -4.41
C VAL A 81 11.01 -10.41 -2.90
N ILE A 82 10.29 -9.56 -2.16
CA ILE A 82 9.78 -9.98 -0.85
C ILE A 82 8.93 -11.20 -1.18
N GLU A 83 9.39 -12.38 -0.74
CA GLU A 83 8.70 -13.65 -0.98
C GLU A 83 7.21 -13.44 -0.79
N SER A 84 6.46 -13.78 -1.85
CA SER A 84 5.02 -13.67 -1.87
C SER A 84 4.45 -14.39 -0.65
N GLN A 85 4.08 -13.60 0.35
CA GLN A 85 3.16 -14.00 1.40
C GLN A 85 1.92 -14.58 0.70
N SER A 86 1.61 -15.81 1.08
CA SER A 86 0.84 -16.78 0.31
C SER A 86 -0.57 -16.26 0.01
N ILE A 87 -1.32 -16.93 -0.87
CA ILE A 87 -2.74 -16.60 -1.14
C ILE A 87 -3.57 -16.54 0.16
N LEU A 88 -3.15 -17.30 1.19
CA LEU A 88 -3.72 -17.26 2.54
C LEU A 88 -3.40 -15.98 3.33
N ASP A 89 -2.27 -15.33 3.09
CA ASP A 89 -1.95 -14.02 3.69
C ASP A 89 -2.90 -12.94 3.16
N ARG A 90 -3.27 -12.98 1.86
CA ARG A 90 -4.26 -12.07 1.27
C ARG A 90 -5.66 -12.19 1.87
N LEU A 91 -6.05 -13.36 2.36
CA LEU A 91 -7.32 -13.57 3.06
C LEU A 91 -7.26 -13.16 4.54
N SER A 92 -6.06 -13.11 5.11
CA SER A 92 -5.82 -12.83 6.54
C SER A 92 -5.37 -11.39 6.80
N PHE A 93 -5.31 -10.51 5.79
CA PHE A 93 -5.03 -9.07 5.91
C PHE A 93 -6.11 -8.26 6.65
N ARG A 94 -6.81 -8.91 7.58
CA ARG A 94 -7.28 -8.29 8.81
C ARG A 94 -6.35 -8.69 9.95
N ARG A 95 -5.06 -8.35 9.87
CA ARG A 95 -4.23 -8.32 11.09
C ARG A 95 -4.65 -7.08 11.89
N LYS A 96 -5.46 -7.32 12.92
CA LYS A 96 -5.56 -6.42 14.07
C LYS A 96 -4.14 -6.37 14.64
N SER A 97 -3.35 -5.36 14.25
CA SER A 97 -2.05 -5.11 14.88
C SER A 97 -2.35 -4.78 16.32
N SER A 98 -2.12 -5.76 17.21
CA SER A 98 -2.11 -5.49 18.64
C SER A 98 -1.10 -4.38 18.88
N ARG A 99 -1.51 -3.32 19.57
CA ARG A 99 -0.58 -2.30 20.07
C ARG A 99 -0.18 -2.69 21.49
N ARG A 100 1.03 -2.34 21.87
CA ARG A 100 1.48 -2.37 23.25
C ARG A 100 2.03 -1.01 23.63
N GLN A 101 1.99 -0.72 24.91
CA GLN A 101 2.58 0.50 25.44
C GLN A 101 4.08 0.27 25.72
N CYS A 102 4.91 1.23 25.34
CA CYS A 102 6.32 1.22 25.72
C CYS A 102 6.45 1.43 27.25
N PRO A 103 7.17 0.57 27.99
CA PRO A 103 7.32 0.70 29.44
C PRO A 103 8.17 1.91 29.85
N ASP A 104 8.97 2.46 28.92
CA ASP A 104 9.88 3.57 29.18
C ASP A 104 9.23 4.93 28.88
N CYS A 105 8.65 5.08 27.68
CA CYS A 105 8.11 6.37 27.24
C CYS A 105 6.58 6.43 27.13
N ALA A 106 5.88 5.36 27.55
CA ALA A 106 4.42 5.27 27.55
C ALA A 106 3.72 5.38 26.18
N GLU A 107 4.47 5.39 25.06
CA GLU A 107 3.91 5.49 23.72
C GLU A 107 3.30 4.17 23.22
N GLU A 108 2.27 4.28 22.37
CA GLU A 108 1.68 3.12 21.70
C GLU A 108 2.49 2.71 20.47
N ILE A 109 3.01 1.48 20.51
CA ILE A 109 3.79 0.88 19.43
C ILE A 109 3.17 -0.45 18.99
N ALA A 110 3.61 -0.98 17.85
CA ALA A 110 3.19 -2.32 17.43
C ALA A 110 3.65 -3.36 18.48
N ALA A 111 2.79 -4.32 18.83
CA ALA A 111 3.12 -5.35 19.79
C ALA A 111 4.34 -6.18 19.36
N GLU A 112 4.53 -6.33 18.05
CA GLU A 112 5.64 -7.06 17.45
C GLU A 112 6.92 -6.22 17.33
N ALA A 113 6.90 -4.94 17.73
CA ALA A 113 8.05 -4.05 17.61
C ALA A 113 9.17 -4.46 18.59
N ARG A 114 10.33 -4.85 18.06
CA ARG A 114 11.53 -5.17 18.88
C ARG A 114 12.18 -3.95 19.52
N LEU A 115 11.81 -2.75 19.07
CA LEU A 115 12.34 -1.46 19.52
C LEU A 115 11.22 -0.43 19.55
N CYS A 116 11.20 0.45 20.55
CA CYS A 116 10.35 1.63 20.55
C CYS A 116 10.92 2.67 19.57
N ARG A 117 10.13 3.07 18.58
CA ARG A 117 10.53 4.10 17.60
C ARG A 117 10.70 5.52 18.19
N PHE A 118 10.17 5.75 19.40
CA PHE A 118 10.15 7.06 20.03
C PHE A 118 11.31 7.28 21.00
N CYS A 119 11.58 6.31 21.87
CA CYS A 119 12.66 6.41 22.89
C CYS A 119 13.84 5.48 22.67
N GLY A 120 13.75 4.52 21.74
CA GLY A 120 14.81 3.54 21.51
C GLY A 120 14.87 2.39 22.52
N TYR A 121 13.89 2.25 23.41
CA TYR A 121 13.79 1.10 24.31
C TYR A 121 13.74 -0.22 23.52
N ARG A 122 14.63 -1.16 23.87
CA ARG A 122 14.70 -2.49 23.27
C ARG A 122 13.86 -3.46 24.07
N PHE A 123 12.97 -4.15 23.37
CA PHE A 123 12.18 -5.22 23.98
C PHE A 123 12.92 -6.52 23.72
N ASP A 124 13.86 -6.83 24.60
CA ASP A 124 14.60 -8.08 24.53
C ASP A 124 13.61 -9.24 24.75
N SER A 125 13.65 -10.19 23.81
CA SER A 125 12.78 -11.35 23.81
C SER A 125 13.23 -12.28 24.94
N VAL A 126 12.40 -12.47 25.97
CA VAL A 126 12.54 -13.58 26.92
C VAL A 126 11.95 -14.83 26.30
#